data_AF-A0A4Q1F339-F1
#
_entry.id   AF-A0A4Q1F339-F1
#
_cell.length_a   1.000
_cell.length_b   1.000
_cell.length_c   1.000
_cell.angle_alpha   90.00
_cell.angle_beta   90.00
_cell.angle_gamma   90.00
#
_symmetry.space_group_name_H-M   'P 1'
#
loop_
_entity.id
_entity.type
_entity.pdbx_description
1 polymer ?
#
loop_
_entity_poly.entity_id
_entity_poly.type
_entity_poly.pdbx_seq_one_letter_code
_entity_poly.pdbx_strand_id
1 'polypeptide(L)'
;MAAMEKISFQPLIAELSEKSTLYNRWYNESEMKYGNLPAHAITSWMVEVVEPIVKETTALNSAPEKIHEIVKALYQESLKLIGNGSAIRYKDEYKEAWLLMAQMPNLVVKFPVKVISLLNDVLFNLHIYAPEKIIDWCNLIKISSSEVKTIEDFKIAGRIYAWRCGLAHLRIRLNTDFKELSENLQEIVSNAISSDKSSIQLFKNPWADEKPKFEGVQGGFKDTDGFFENPPRLAKIDGNIFVTDSKSSYALFADQFGKVLVPANSVDASLILSNSNQLDNLEKWLGKGNEKIDTRKISSFATTENTLVLTLQNSYFLYLFSLGNA
;
A
#
# COMPACT_ATOMS: atom_id res chain seq x y z
N MET A 1 -27.81 20.49 10.79
CA MET A 1 -29.07 20.30 10.05
C MET A 1 -29.06 20.93 8.66
N ALA A 2 -28.59 22.17 8.44
CA ALA A 2 -28.50 22.77 7.09
C ALA A 2 -27.58 22.01 6.09
N ALA A 3 -26.73 21.10 6.59
CA ALA A 3 -25.88 20.21 5.78
C ALA A 3 -26.62 19.01 5.15
N MET A 4 -27.79 18.61 5.66
CA MET A 4 -28.51 17.42 5.19
C MET A 4 -29.30 17.65 3.89
N GLU A 5 -29.47 18.91 3.45
CA GLU A 5 -30.28 19.28 2.29
C GLU A 5 -29.71 18.84 0.93
N LYS A 6 -28.46 18.37 0.89
CA LYS A 6 -27.79 17.92 -0.33
C LYS A 6 -27.80 16.41 -0.55
N ILE A 7 -28.12 15.64 0.48
CA ILE A 7 -28.28 14.19 0.37
C ILE A 7 -29.58 13.92 -0.38
N SER A 8 -29.56 13.02 -1.38
CA SER A 8 -30.75 12.75 -2.20
C SER A 8 -31.40 11.41 -1.90
N PHE A 9 -30.62 10.45 -1.38
CA PHE A 9 -31.07 9.09 -1.12
C PHE A 9 -31.94 8.99 0.16
N GLN A 10 -33.23 8.72 -0.04
CA GLN A 10 -34.23 8.73 1.03
C GLN A 10 -33.93 7.80 2.23
N PRO A 11 -33.46 6.56 2.04
CA PRO A 11 -33.10 5.71 3.18
C PRO A 11 -31.99 6.28 4.06
N LEU A 12 -31.01 6.97 3.47
CA LEU A 12 -29.95 7.64 4.24
C LEU A 12 -30.48 8.86 4.99
N ILE A 13 -31.36 9.64 4.36
CA ILE A 13 -32.02 10.79 5.02
C ILE A 13 -32.84 10.32 6.22
N ALA A 14 -33.63 9.26 6.06
CA ALA A 14 -34.45 8.69 7.12
C ALA A 14 -33.58 8.21 8.30
N GLU A 15 -32.54 7.41 8.02
CA GLU A 15 -31.60 6.89 9.03
C GLU A 15 -30.94 8.02 9.85
N LEU A 16 -30.42 9.05 9.18
CA LEU A 16 -29.77 10.19 9.85
C LEU A 16 -30.76 11.04 10.65
N SER A 17 -31.99 11.19 10.16
CA SER A 17 -33.04 11.99 10.82
C SER A 17 -33.58 11.28 12.07
N GLU A 18 -33.95 10.01 11.95
CA GLU A 18 -34.49 9.19 13.03
C GLU A 18 -33.49 9.02 14.18
N LYS A 19 -32.19 8.94 13.87
CA LYS A 19 -31.12 8.76 14.87
C LYS A 19 -30.25 10.00 15.03
N SER A 20 -30.78 11.19 14.71
CA SER A 20 -30.05 12.46 14.74
C SER A 20 -29.34 12.73 16.08
N THR A 21 -29.97 12.41 17.22
CA THR A 21 -29.35 12.54 18.54
C THR A 21 -28.06 11.72 18.68
N LEU A 22 -28.04 10.51 18.11
CA LEU A 22 -26.88 9.61 18.17
C LEU A 22 -25.74 10.11 17.26
N TYR A 23 -26.06 10.47 16.01
CA TYR A 23 -25.07 10.98 15.07
C TYR A 23 -24.47 12.32 15.53
N ASN A 24 -25.28 13.22 16.10
CA ASN A 24 -24.80 14.47 16.70
C ASN A 24 -23.87 14.23 17.90
N ARG A 25 -24.11 13.17 18.69
CA ARG A 25 -23.21 12.80 19.78
C ARG A 25 -21.83 12.40 19.24
N TRP A 26 -21.77 11.54 18.22
CA TRP A 26 -20.50 11.13 17.61
C TRP A 26 -19.77 12.29 16.92
N TYR A 27 -20.52 13.20 16.30
CA TYR A 27 -19.95 14.44 15.78
C TYR A 27 -19.28 15.25 16.90
N ASN A 28 -19.98 15.52 18.01
CA ASN A 28 -19.44 16.28 19.13
C ASN A 28 -18.22 15.59 19.78
N GLU A 29 -18.26 14.28 19.97
CA GLU A 29 -17.12 13.49 20.47
C GLU A 29 -15.91 13.60 19.53
N SER A 30 -16.14 13.62 18.21
CA SER A 30 -15.09 13.76 17.22
C SER A 30 -14.52 15.19 17.19
N GLU A 31 -15.36 16.21 17.34
CA GLU A 31 -14.88 17.60 17.49
C GLU A 31 -14.03 17.79 18.74
N MET A 32 -14.41 17.19 19.86
CA MET A 32 -13.61 17.21 21.09
C MET A 32 -12.23 16.56 20.90
N LYS A 33 -12.15 15.53 20.04
CA LYS A 33 -10.91 14.78 19.79
C LYS A 33 -10.00 15.42 18.74
N TYR A 34 -10.59 15.94 17.67
CA TYR A 34 -9.86 16.39 16.48
C TYR A 34 -9.88 17.91 16.26
N GLY A 35 -10.64 18.65 17.07
CA GLY A 35 -10.91 20.06 16.87
C GLY A 35 -12.07 20.30 15.90
N ASN A 36 -12.21 21.54 15.44
CA ASN A 36 -13.29 21.96 14.55
C ASN A 36 -13.34 21.11 13.27
N LEU A 37 -14.47 20.45 13.01
CA LEU A 37 -14.67 19.65 11.82
C LEU A 37 -15.37 20.49 10.74
N PRO A 38 -14.75 20.72 9.56
CA PRO A 38 -15.36 21.61 8.56
C PRO A 38 -16.68 21.04 8.02
N ALA A 39 -17.80 21.70 8.33
CA ALA A 39 -19.13 21.25 7.94
C ALA A 39 -19.29 21.03 6.43
N HIS A 40 -18.63 21.84 5.60
CA HIS A 40 -18.64 21.68 4.15
C HIS A 40 -17.93 20.40 3.69
N ALA A 41 -16.83 20.00 4.37
CA ALA A 41 -16.10 18.78 4.06
C ALA A 41 -16.92 17.55 4.42
N ILE A 42 -17.60 17.56 5.58
CA ILE A 42 -18.53 16.49 5.96
C ILE A 42 -19.67 16.39 4.94
N THR A 43 -20.28 17.52 4.57
CA THR A 43 -21.40 17.53 3.62
C THR A 43 -20.99 16.96 2.26
N SER A 44 -19.88 17.44 1.70
CA SER A 44 -19.34 16.95 0.43
C SER A 44 -19.00 15.46 0.51
N TRP A 45 -18.38 15.01 1.60
CA TRP A 45 -18.05 13.60 1.81
C TRP A 45 -19.29 12.69 1.91
N MET A 46 -20.31 13.14 2.63
CA MET A 46 -21.57 12.39 2.75
C MET A 46 -22.25 12.19 1.39
N VAL A 47 -22.26 13.22 0.54
CA VAL A 47 -22.91 13.17 -0.78
C VAL A 47 -22.05 12.43 -1.81
N GLU A 48 -20.75 12.70 -1.85
CA GLU A 48 -19.87 12.18 -2.90
C GLU A 48 -19.34 10.77 -2.62
N VAL A 49 -19.35 10.33 -1.36
CA VAL A 49 -18.74 9.06 -0.94
C VAL A 49 -19.73 8.17 -0.21
N VAL A 50 -20.32 8.65 0.89
CA VAL A 50 -21.18 7.80 1.75
C VAL A 50 -22.47 7.42 1.04
N GLU A 51 -23.17 8.38 0.44
CA GLU A 51 -24.44 8.15 -0.24
C GLU A 51 -24.37 7.10 -1.37
N PRO A 52 -23.39 7.13 -2.30
CA PRO A 52 -23.21 6.06 -3.29
C PRO A 52 -23.06 4.67 -2.68
N ILE A 53 -22.27 4.53 -1.61
CA ILE A 53 -22.05 3.23 -0.94
C ILE A 53 -23.32 2.73 -0.28
N VAL A 54 -24.04 3.63 0.42
CA VAL A 54 -25.30 3.30 1.08
C VAL A 54 -26.36 2.90 0.05
N LYS A 55 -26.40 3.56 -1.12
CA LYS A 55 -27.33 3.23 -2.20
C LYS A 55 -27.12 1.81 -2.71
N GLU A 56 -25.89 1.45 -3.08
CA GLU A 56 -25.59 0.11 -3.62
C GLU A 56 -25.76 -1.00 -2.57
N THR A 57 -25.42 -0.73 -1.31
CA THR A 57 -25.63 -1.72 -0.24
C THR A 57 -27.11 -1.90 0.12
N THR A 58 -27.90 -0.81 0.11
CA THR A 58 -29.35 -0.86 0.34
C THR A 58 -30.08 -1.62 -0.78
N ALA A 59 -29.59 -1.51 -2.02
CA ALA A 59 -30.13 -2.27 -3.15
C ALA A 59 -29.97 -3.80 -2.97
N LEU A 60 -28.94 -4.25 -2.24
CA LEU A 60 -28.77 -5.66 -1.88
C LEU A 60 -29.53 -6.06 -0.61
N ASN A 61 -29.59 -5.18 0.38
CA ASN A 61 -30.26 -5.46 1.64
C ASN A 61 -30.85 -4.17 2.22
N SER A 62 -32.18 -4.04 2.11
CA SER A 62 -32.93 -2.87 2.56
C SER A 62 -33.43 -2.97 4.00
N ALA A 63 -32.94 -3.94 4.78
CA ALA A 63 -33.38 -4.10 6.17
C ALA A 63 -32.88 -2.92 7.03
N PRO A 64 -33.74 -2.26 7.84
CA PRO A 64 -33.37 -1.06 8.59
C PRO A 64 -32.16 -1.23 9.50
N GLU A 65 -32.01 -2.39 10.15
CA GLU A 65 -30.87 -2.73 10.99
C GLU A 65 -29.56 -2.78 10.21
N LYS A 66 -29.63 -3.25 8.95
CA LYS A 66 -28.46 -3.37 8.08
C LYS A 66 -28.04 -2.01 7.55
N ILE A 67 -29.00 -1.18 7.15
CA ILE A 67 -28.76 0.22 6.77
C ILE A 67 -28.10 0.96 7.94
N HIS A 68 -28.65 0.82 9.16
CA HIS A 68 -28.06 1.43 10.35
C HIS A 68 -26.61 0.99 10.58
N GLU A 69 -26.31 -0.31 10.51
CA GLU A 69 -24.96 -0.85 10.71
C GLU A 69 -23.95 -0.25 9.72
N ILE A 70 -24.34 -0.15 8.44
CA ILE A 70 -23.47 0.36 7.36
C ILE A 70 -23.28 1.87 7.49
N VAL A 71 -24.36 2.63 7.66
CA VAL A 71 -24.31 4.10 7.81
C VAL A 71 -23.51 4.48 9.04
N LYS A 72 -23.70 3.78 10.16
CA LYS A 72 -22.89 3.96 11.38
C LYS A 72 -21.41 3.78 11.09
N ALA A 73 -21.01 2.66 10.47
CA ALA A 73 -19.62 2.36 10.20
C ALA A 73 -18.97 3.41 9.28
N LEU A 74 -19.66 3.79 8.20
CA LEU A 74 -19.20 4.82 7.26
C LEU A 74 -19.09 6.19 7.94
N TYR A 75 -20.08 6.58 8.74
CA TYR A 75 -20.12 7.89 9.39
C TYR A 75 -19.00 8.04 10.42
N GLN A 76 -18.84 7.06 11.32
CA GLN A 76 -17.80 7.11 12.35
C GLN A 76 -16.39 7.17 11.75
N GLU A 77 -16.11 6.37 10.72
CA GLU A 77 -14.80 6.43 10.07
C GLU A 77 -14.64 7.72 9.23
N SER A 78 -15.70 8.24 8.61
CA SER A 78 -15.66 9.53 7.91
C SER A 78 -15.27 10.67 8.84
N LEU A 79 -15.83 10.73 10.05
CA LEU A 79 -15.46 11.73 11.05
C LEU A 79 -13.99 11.61 11.45
N LYS A 80 -13.47 10.38 11.59
CA LYS A 80 -12.06 10.14 11.90
C LYS A 80 -11.15 10.58 10.76
N LEU A 81 -11.48 10.27 9.50
CA LEU A 81 -10.67 10.65 8.33
C LEU A 81 -10.70 12.15 8.05
N ILE A 82 -11.82 12.82 8.29
CA ILE A 82 -11.92 14.28 8.16
C ILE A 82 -11.18 14.93 9.32
N GLY A 83 -11.39 14.45 10.56
CA GLY A 83 -10.78 15.01 11.76
C GLY A 83 -9.27 14.88 11.83
N ASN A 84 -8.70 13.77 11.35
CA ASN A 84 -7.25 13.63 11.24
C ASN A 84 -6.65 14.28 9.96
N GLY A 85 -7.49 14.93 9.14
CA GLY A 85 -7.10 15.60 7.91
C GLY A 85 -6.83 14.70 6.70
N SER A 86 -6.96 13.37 6.82
CA SER A 86 -6.64 12.43 5.73
C SER A 86 -7.57 12.62 4.52
N ALA A 87 -8.88 12.71 4.75
CA ALA A 87 -9.87 12.92 3.67
C ALA A 87 -9.83 14.35 3.10
N ILE A 88 -9.07 15.26 3.70
CA ILE A 88 -8.86 16.63 3.21
C ILE A 88 -7.57 16.71 2.40
N ARG A 89 -6.47 16.18 2.96
CA ARG A 89 -5.14 16.20 2.35
C ARG A 89 -5.04 15.29 1.13
N TYR A 90 -5.68 14.13 1.19
CA TYR A 90 -5.64 13.07 0.18
C TYR A 90 -7.06 12.78 -0.33
N LYS A 91 -7.79 13.85 -0.65
CA LYS A 91 -9.24 13.80 -0.92
C LYS A 91 -9.57 12.80 -2.03
N ASP A 92 -8.87 12.89 -3.16
CA ASP A 92 -9.17 12.10 -4.35
C ASP A 92 -8.82 10.63 -4.14
N GLU A 93 -7.70 10.35 -3.46
CA GLU A 93 -7.25 9.01 -3.13
C GLU A 93 -8.24 8.27 -2.21
N TYR A 94 -8.64 8.90 -1.11
CA TYR A 94 -9.61 8.29 -0.20
C TYR A 94 -11.00 8.17 -0.83
N LYS A 95 -11.43 9.16 -1.62
CA LYS A 95 -12.70 9.10 -2.35
C LYS A 95 -12.72 7.91 -3.31
N GLU A 96 -11.71 7.79 -4.17
CA GLU A 96 -11.64 6.70 -5.15
C GLU A 96 -11.60 5.33 -4.48
N ALA A 97 -10.83 5.19 -3.40
CA ALA A 97 -10.74 3.94 -2.66
C ALA A 97 -12.05 3.59 -1.94
N TRP A 98 -12.72 4.56 -1.32
CA TRP A 98 -14.00 4.30 -0.64
C TRP A 98 -15.12 3.98 -1.63
N LEU A 99 -15.12 4.58 -2.82
CA LEU A 99 -16.09 4.24 -3.86
C LEU A 99 -15.94 2.81 -4.40
N LEU A 100 -14.83 2.12 -4.13
CA LEU A 100 -14.73 0.66 -4.36
C LEU A 100 -15.75 -0.12 -3.53
N MET A 101 -16.16 0.38 -2.37
CA MET A 101 -17.21 -0.24 -1.55
C MET A 101 -18.56 -0.29 -2.27
N ALA A 102 -18.87 0.72 -3.10
CA ALA A 102 -20.06 0.72 -3.94
C ALA A 102 -19.97 -0.32 -5.08
N GLN A 103 -18.74 -0.72 -5.48
CA GLN A 103 -18.50 -1.77 -6.48
C GLN A 103 -18.45 -3.19 -5.87
N MET A 104 -18.32 -3.30 -4.55
CA MET A 104 -18.33 -4.57 -3.81
C MET A 104 -19.38 -4.55 -2.67
N PRO A 105 -20.66 -4.22 -2.97
CA PRO A 105 -21.66 -4.00 -1.94
C PRO A 105 -21.96 -5.28 -1.14
N ASN A 106 -21.77 -6.46 -1.73
CA ASN A 106 -21.87 -7.77 -1.09
C ASN A 106 -20.92 -7.92 0.12
N LEU A 107 -19.69 -7.39 0.02
CA LEU A 107 -18.73 -7.44 1.13
C LEU A 107 -19.11 -6.45 2.22
N VAL A 108 -19.53 -5.24 1.84
CA VAL A 108 -19.88 -4.17 2.77
C VAL A 108 -21.13 -4.53 3.57
N VAL A 109 -22.13 -5.16 2.94
CA VAL A 109 -23.32 -5.68 3.64
C VAL A 109 -22.96 -6.78 4.65
N LYS A 110 -21.88 -7.54 4.44
CA LYS A 110 -21.48 -8.59 5.39
C LYS A 110 -20.54 -8.08 6.48
N PHE A 111 -19.60 -7.19 6.12
CA PHE A 111 -18.48 -6.82 6.98
C PHE A 111 -18.10 -5.32 6.84
N PRO A 112 -19.02 -4.37 7.13
CA PRO A 112 -18.81 -2.96 6.80
C PRO A 112 -17.55 -2.37 7.45
N VAL A 113 -17.38 -2.59 8.76
CA VAL A 113 -16.20 -2.12 9.51
C VAL A 113 -14.90 -2.74 8.99
N LYS A 114 -14.93 -4.04 8.62
CA LYS A 114 -13.72 -4.74 8.17
C LYS A 114 -13.27 -4.27 6.80
N VAL A 115 -14.20 -4.06 5.86
CA VAL A 115 -13.88 -3.56 4.51
C VAL A 115 -13.28 -2.15 4.60
N ILE A 116 -13.89 -1.26 5.38
CA ILE A 116 -13.38 0.10 5.63
C ILE A 116 -11.96 0.05 6.22
N SER A 117 -11.74 -0.77 7.24
CA SER A 117 -10.41 -0.95 7.85
C SER A 117 -9.38 -1.43 6.84
N LEU A 118 -9.70 -2.45 6.04
CA LEU A 118 -8.75 -2.99 5.06
C LEU A 118 -8.40 -1.98 3.97
N LEU A 119 -9.37 -1.18 3.50
CA LEU A 119 -9.12 -0.11 2.54
C LEU A 119 -8.18 0.95 3.12
N ASN A 120 -8.47 1.42 4.34
CA ASN A 120 -7.64 2.42 5.00
C ASN A 120 -6.23 1.90 5.30
N ASP A 121 -6.08 0.62 5.65
CA ASP A 121 -4.78 0.00 5.87
C ASP A 121 -3.94 -0.03 4.59
N VAL A 122 -4.55 -0.35 3.44
CA VAL A 122 -3.85 -0.35 2.14
C VAL A 122 -3.47 1.07 1.72
N LEU A 123 -4.38 2.04 1.86
CA LEU A 123 -4.10 3.46 1.59
C LEU A 123 -2.95 3.99 2.44
N PHE A 124 -2.94 3.67 3.73
CA PHE A 124 -1.86 4.08 4.63
C PHE A 124 -0.50 3.55 4.14
N ASN A 125 -0.42 2.26 3.77
CA ASN A 125 0.82 1.68 3.27
C ASN A 125 1.23 2.26 1.91
N LEU A 126 0.29 2.48 0.99
CA LEU A 126 0.59 3.11 -0.29
C LEU A 126 1.07 4.56 -0.10
N HIS A 127 0.47 5.35 0.79
CA HIS A 127 0.96 6.71 1.07
C HIS A 127 2.39 6.74 1.59
N ILE A 128 2.80 5.72 2.37
CA ILE A 128 4.16 5.63 2.89
C ILE A 128 5.15 5.22 1.79
N TYR A 129 4.80 4.24 0.96
CA TYR A 129 5.78 3.56 0.10
C TYR A 129 5.65 3.85 -1.40
N ALA A 130 4.46 4.26 -1.87
CA ALA A 130 4.16 4.51 -3.29
C ALA A 130 2.93 5.45 -3.45
N PRO A 131 2.99 6.69 -2.94
CA PRO A 131 1.83 7.61 -2.89
C PRO A 131 1.25 7.90 -4.28
N GLU A 132 2.09 7.95 -5.31
CA GLU A 132 1.71 8.19 -6.70
C GLU A 132 0.96 7.01 -7.34
N LYS A 133 0.89 5.85 -6.67
CA LYS A 133 0.30 4.60 -7.18
C LYS A 133 -1.05 4.26 -6.58
N ILE A 134 -1.61 5.12 -5.73
CA ILE A 134 -2.89 4.84 -5.07
C ILE A 134 -4.04 4.75 -6.09
N ILE A 135 -4.11 5.69 -7.03
CA ILE A 135 -5.16 5.68 -8.05
C ILE A 135 -4.99 4.48 -9.00
N ASP A 136 -3.75 4.13 -9.36
CA ASP A 136 -3.43 2.92 -10.13
C ASP A 136 -3.96 1.67 -9.40
N TRP A 137 -3.75 1.57 -8.08
CA TRP A 137 -4.23 0.47 -7.26
C TRP A 137 -5.76 0.39 -7.23
N CYS A 138 -6.45 1.52 -7.04
CA CYS A 138 -7.90 1.59 -7.09
C CYS A 138 -8.44 1.10 -8.43
N ASN A 139 -7.80 1.49 -9.54
CA ASN A 139 -8.19 1.06 -10.88
C ASN A 139 -8.00 -0.45 -11.08
N LEU A 140 -6.92 -1.04 -10.55
CA LEU A 140 -6.72 -2.49 -10.59
C LEU A 140 -7.81 -3.24 -9.80
N ILE A 141 -8.20 -2.75 -8.62
CA ILE A 141 -9.28 -3.37 -7.84
C ILE A 141 -10.61 -3.34 -8.58
N LYS A 142 -10.94 -2.23 -9.26
CA LYS A 142 -12.16 -2.11 -10.07
C LYS A 142 -12.25 -3.20 -11.15
N ILE A 143 -11.12 -3.67 -11.70
CA ILE A 143 -11.11 -4.73 -12.72
C ILE A 143 -11.63 -6.05 -12.15
N SER A 144 -11.34 -6.35 -10.88
CA SER A 144 -11.75 -7.61 -10.24
C SER A 144 -13.00 -7.51 -9.35
N SER A 145 -13.52 -6.31 -9.10
CA SER A 145 -14.52 -6.05 -8.05
C SER A 145 -15.77 -6.94 -8.13
N SER A 146 -16.25 -7.23 -9.34
CA SER A 146 -17.42 -8.10 -9.56
C SER A 146 -17.21 -9.55 -9.13
N GLU A 147 -15.97 -10.02 -9.12
CA GLU A 147 -15.62 -11.40 -8.77
C GLU A 147 -15.10 -11.56 -7.34
N VAL A 148 -14.83 -10.46 -6.64
CA VAL A 148 -14.47 -10.48 -5.22
C VAL A 148 -15.70 -10.81 -4.38
N LYS A 149 -15.76 -12.04 -3.86
CA LYS A 149 -16.94 -12.58 -3.15
C LYS A 149 -16.74 -12.67 -1.65
N THR A 150 -15.48 -12.74 -1.21
CA THR A 150 -15.10 -12.87 0.20
C THR A 150 -14.09 -11.80 0.62
N ILE A 151 -13.93 -11.65 1.94
CA ILE A 151 -12.87 -10.79 2.50
C ILE A 151 -11.49 -11.32 2.13
N GLU A 152 -11.33 -12.64 1.98
CA GLU A 152 -10.03 -13.20 1.61
C GLU A 152 -9.69 -12.93 0.14
N ASP A 153 -10.67 -13.02 -0.77
CA ASP A 153 -10.50 -12.58 -2.17
C ASP A 153 -10.00 -11.13 -2.22
N PHE A 154 -10.64 -10.24 -1.45
CA PHE A 154 -10.27 -8.83 -1.40
C PHE A 154 -8.85 -8.63 -0.85
N LYS A 155 -8.50 -9.34 0.23
CA LYS A 155 -7.16 -9.26 0.83
C LYS A 155 -6.09 -9.75 -0.14
N ILE A 156 -6.32 -10.86 -0.82
CA ILE A 156 -5.36 -11.44 -1.75
C ILE A 156 -5.20 -10.57 -3.00
N ALA A 157 -6.31 -10.24 -3.69
CA ALA A 157 -6.27 -9.40 -4.89
C ALA A 157 -5.71 -8.00 -4.56
N GLY A 158 -6.17 -7.41 -3.45
CA GLY A 158 -5.65 -6.18 -2.87
C GLY A 158 -4.14 -6.19 -2.70
N ARG A 159 -3.61 -7.27 -2.15
CA ARG A 159 -2.18 -7.42 -1.92
C ARG A 159 -1.38 -7.58 -3.20
N ILE A 160 -1.88 -8.38 -4.15
CA ILE A 160 -1.22 -8.59 -5.46
C ILE A 160 -1.16 -7.26 -6.22
N TYR A 161 -2.24 -6.49 -6.24
CA TYR A 161 -2.24 -5.19 -6.89
C TYR A 161 -1.40 -4.15 -6.14
N ALA A 162 -1.37 -4.19 -4.80
CA ALA A 162 -0.51 -3.29 -4.04
C ALA A 162 0.98 -3.55 -4.33
N TRP A 163 1.35 -4.83 -4.48
CA TRP A 163 2.67 -5.22 -4.97
C TRP A 163 2.95 -4.69 -6.38
N ARG A 164 2.00 -4.87 -7.30
CA ARG A 164 2.09 -4.33 -8.67
C ARG A 164 2.23 -2.80 -8.72
N CYS A 165 1.77 -2.13 -7.66
CA CYS A 165 1.87 -0.70 -7.39
C CYS A 165 3.09 -0.31 -6.54
N GLY A 166 4.09 -1.19 -6.38
CA GLY A 166 5.40 -0.83 -5.84
C GLY A 166 5.69 -1.29 -4.41
N LEU A 167 4.75 -1.97 -3.74
CA LEU A 167 5.00 -2.55 -2.42
C LEU A 167 5.76 -3.89 -2.55
N ALA A 168 7.02 -3.83 -2.97
CA ALA A 168 7.88 -4.97 -3.27
C ALA A 168 7.99 -6.01 -2.12
N HIS A 169 7.89 -5.54 -0.86
CA HIS A 169 7.94 -6.40 0.32
C HIS A 169 6.77 -7.40 0.41
N LEU A 170 5.67 -7.18 -0.33
CA LEU A 170 4.53 -8.08 -0.36
C LEU A 170 4.76 -9.33 -1.22
N ARG A 171 5.75 -9.31 -2.13
CA ARG A 171 5.99 -10.36 -3.15
C ARG A 171 6.13 -11.77 -2.57
N ILE A 172 6.79 -11.89 -1.42
CA ILE A 172 7.24 -13.17 -0.83
C ILE A 172 6.11 -14.19 -0.65
N ARG A 173 4.90 -13.73 -0.36
CA ARG A 173 3.73 -14.61 -0.15
C ARG A 173 2.79 -14.73 -1.34
N LEU A 174 2.97 -13.94 -2.40
CA LEU A 174 1.98 -13.84 -3.47
C LEU A 174 1.79 -15.13 -4.25
N ASN A 175 2.82 -15.97 -4.36
CA ASN A 175 2.67 -17.28 -4.99
C ASN A 175 1.75 -18.23 -4.19
N THR A 176 1.69 -18.09 -2.87
CA THR A 176 0.75 -18.85 -2.03
C THR A 176 -0.63 -18.23 -2.12
N ASP A 177 -0.72 -16.92 -1.85
CA ASP A 177 -1.98 -16.17 -1.88
C ASP A 177 -2.71 -16.33 -3.24
N PHE A 178 -2.00 -16.23 -4.37
CA PHE A 178 -2.59 -16.36 -5.70
C PHE A 178 -3.26 -17.71 -5.94
N LYS A 179 -2.73 -18.80 -5.36
CA LYS A 179 -3.30 -20.15 -5.50
C LYS A 179 -4.60 -20.34 -4.72
N GLU A 180 -4.86 -19.50 -3.72
CA GLU A 180 -6.09 -19.56 -2.92
C GLU A 180 -7.28 -18.88 -3.62
N LEU A 181 -7.02 -18.05 -4.63
CA LEU A 181 -8.08 -17.43 -5.44
C LEU A 181 -8.82 -18.47 -6.28
N SER A 182 -10.11 -18.21 -6.54
CA SER A 182 -10.87 -18.95 -7.55
C SER A 182 -10.23 -18.81 -8.94
N GLU A 183 -10.40 -19.80 -9.82
CA GLU A 183 -9.84 -19.80 -11.18
C GLU A 183 -10.18 -18.53 -11.96
N ASN A 184 -11.42 -18.06 -11.84
CA ASN A 184 -11.87 -16.82 -12.50
C ASN A 184 -11.13 -15.58 -11.97
N LEU A 185 -10.94 -15.48 -10.65
CA LEU A 185 -10.14 -14.39 -10.07
C LEU A 185 -8.66 -14.51 -10.44
N GLN A 186 -8.11 -15.72 -10.52
CA GLN A 186 -6.73 -15.94 -10.97
C GLN A 186 -6.53 -15.43 -12.40
N GLU A 187 -7.48 -15.70 -13.30
CA GLU A 187 -7.44 -15.22 -14.69
C GLU A 187 -7.49 -13.69 -14.75
N ILE A 188 -8.46 -13.08 -14.07
CA ILE A 188 -8.62 -11.62 -14.04
C ILE A 188 -7.37 -10.94 -13.47
N VAL A 189 -6.88 -11.42 -12.32
CA VAL A 189 -5.69 -10.87 -11.67
C VAL A 189 -4.46 -11.04 -12.56
N SER A 190 -4.30 -12.20 -13.21
CA SER A 190 -3.16 -12.45 -14.11
C SER A 190 -3.14 -11.47 -15.29
N ASN A 191 -4.29 -11.28 -15.93
CA ASN A 191 -4.44 -10.35 -17.05
C ASN A 191 -4.24 -8.88 -16.64
N ALA A 192 -4.57 -8.54 -15.38
CA ALA A 192 -4.38 -7.19 -14.86
C ALA A 192 -2.92 -6.87 -14.52
N ILE A 193 -2.13 -7.87 -14.08
CA ILE A 193 -0.73 -7.64 -13.68
C ILE A 193 0.28 -7.91 -14.79
N SER A 194 -0.05 -8.75 -15.77
CA SER A 194 0.82 -9.15 -16.88
C SER A 194 0.06 -9.21 -18.21
N SER A 195 0.74 -8.84 -19.29
CA SER A 195 0.28 -9.13 -20.65
C SER A 195 0.62 -10.56 -21.08
N ASP A 196 1.55 -11.23 -20.38
CA ASP A 196 1.86 -12.65 -20.58
C ASP A 196 1.06 -13.54 -19.62
N LYS A 197 0.77 -14.78 -20.03
CA LYS A 197 -0.05 -15.71 -19.24
C LYS A 197 0.69 -16.34 -18.05
N SER A 198 1.90 -15.88 -17.68
CA SER A 198 2.74 -16.56 -16.67
C SER A 198 2.89 -15.78 -15.36
N SER A 199 1.77 -15.31 -14.79
CA SER A 199 1.72 -14.57 -13.52
C SER A 199 2.50 -15.22 -12.37
N ILE A 200 2.52 -16.56 -12.30
CA ILE A 200 3.28 -17.31 -11.29
C ILE A 200 4.81 -17.06 -11.40
N GLN A 201 5.34 -16.89 -12.61
CA GLN A 201 6.76 -16.59 -12.80
C GLN A 201 7.11 -15.20 -12.27
N LEU A 202 6.19 -14.22 -12.39
CA LEU A 202 6.40 -12.86 -11.88
C LEU A 202 6.54 -12.81 -10.36
N PHE A 203 5.87 -13.70 -9.63
CA PHE A 203 6.03 -13.76 -8.17
C PHE A 203 7.39 -14.34 -7.77
N LYS A 204 7.91 -15.29 -8.55
CA LYS A 204 9.20 -15.95 -8.30
C LYS A 204 10.38 -15.06 -8.69
N ASN A 205 10.29 -14.42 -9.85
CA ASN A 205 11.37 -13.63 -10.42
C ASN A 205 11.16 -12.14 -10.10
N PRO A 206 12.02 -11.52 -9.27
CA PRO A 206 11.88 -10.10 -8.94
C PRO A 206 12.09 -9.18 -10.14
N TRP A 207 12.90 -9.57 -11.12
CA TRP A 207 13.26 -8.75 -12.27
C TRP A 207 12.79 -9.41 -13.56
N ALA A 208 12.35 -8.60 -14.53
CA ALA A 208 11.92 -9.08 -15.83
C ALA A 208 13.10 -9.34 -16.79
N ASP A 209 14.17 -8.57 -16.65
CA ASP A 209 15.34 -8.66 -17.52
C ASP A 209 16.29 -9.78 -17.04
N GLU A 210 16.68 -10.68 -17.95
CA GLU A 210 17.67 -11.74 -17.68
C GLU A 210 19.12 -11.23 -17.71
N LYS A 211 19.34 -9.93 -17.90
CA LYS A 211 20.68 -9.34 -17.97
C LYS A 211 20.91 -8.40 -16.80
N PRO A 212 22.14 -8.37 -16.24
CA PRO A 212 22.47 -7.42 -15.20
C PRO A 212 22.22 -5.97 -15.66
N LYS A 213 21.48 -5.20 -14.87
CA LYS A 213 21.07 -3.83 -15.21
C LYS A 213 20.95 -2.97 -13.96
N PHE A 214 21.23 -1.68 -14.10
CA PHE A 214 20.97 -0.71 -13.05
C PHE A 214 19.47 -0.41 -12.94
N GLU A 215 18.91 -0.66 -11.76
CA GLU A 215 17.48 -0.55 -11.49
C GLU A 215 17.09 0.74 -10.76
N GLY A 216 18.08 1.55 -10.36
CA GLY A 216 17.86 2.84 -9.71
C GLY A 216 18.45 2.91 -8.30
N VAL A 217 17.99 3.92 -7.55
CA VAL A 217 18.43 4.18 -6.18
C VAL A 217 17.28 4.08 -5.18
N GLN A 218 17.60 3.82 -3.91
CA GLN A 218 16.68 3.96 -2.79
C GLN A 218 17.42 4.49 -1.55
N GLY A 219 16.71 5.13 -0.61
CA GLY A 219 17.31 5.71 0.58
C GLY A 219 17.28 7.24 0.54
N GLY A 220 18.30 7.87 1.09
CA GLY A 220 18.41 9.32 1.19
C GLY A 220 18.70 9.79 2.61
N PHE A 221 19.09 11.05 2.73
CA PHE A 221 19.37 11.67 4.02
C PHE A 221 18.06 11.97 4.77
N LYS A 222 18.02 11.66 6.06
CA LYS A 222 16.79 11.70 6.87
C LYS A 222 16.11 13.06 6.90
N ASP A 223 16.86 14.15 6.87
CA ASP A 223 16.29 15.52 6.91
C ASP A 223 15.69 15.98 5.57
N THR A 224 15.83 15.17 4.51
CA THR A 224 15.22 15.42 3.19
C THR A 224 14.24 14.30 2.82
N ASP A 225 13.42 13.88 3.78
CA ASP A 225 12.46 12.75 3.66
C ASP A 225 13.12 11.39 3.35
N GLY A 226 14.42 11.25 3.65
CA GLY A 226 15.17 10.01 3.49
C GLY A 226 15.16 9.11 4.73
N PHE A 227 16.00 8.08 4.71
CA PHE A 227 15.99 7.02 5.72
C PHE A 227 17.16 7.08 6.70
N PHE A 228 18.26 7.75 6.33
CA PHE A 228 19.54 7.57 7.02
C PHE A 228 20.13 8.90 7.52
N GLU A 229 20.63 8.89 8.75
CA GLU A 229 21.39 9.99 9.36
C GLU A 229 22.89 9.88 9.07
N ASN A 230 23.38 8.67 8.81
CA ASN A 230 24.76 8.40 8.39
C ASN A 230 24.78 7.58 7.08
N PRO A 231 25.89 7.60 6.31
CA PRO A 231 26.03 6.71 5.16
C PRO A 231 25.77 5.23 5.55
N PRO A 232 24.82 4.56 4.90
CA PRO A 232 24.39 3.23 5.30
C PRO A 232 25.43 2.14 4.99
N ARG A 233 25.30 1.03 5.69
CA ARG A 233 26.01 -0.24 5.48
C ARG A 233 25.02 -1.36 5.22
N LEU A 234 25.41 -2.31 4.37
CA LEU A 234 24.59 -3.43 3.93
C LEU A 234 25.11 -4.74 4.50
N ALA A 235 24.18 -5.65 4.82
CA ALA A 235 24.49 -7.04 5.09
C ALA A 235 23.45 -7.96 4.47
N LYS A 236 23.85 -9.19 4.13
CA LYS A 236 22.94 -10.28 3.82
C LYS A 236 22.79 -11.15 5.06
N ILE A 237 21.57 -11.26 5.59
CA ILE A 237 21.25 -12.08 6.77
C ILE A 237 20.05 -12.95 6.41
N ASP A 238 20.18 -14.26 6.57
CA ASP A 238 19.12 -15.25 6.25
C ASP A 238 18.50 -15.07 4.86
N GLY A 239 19.35 -14.79 3.86
CA GLY A 239 18.92 -14.59 2.47
C GLY A 239 18.33 -13.21 2.15
N ASN A 240 18.05 -12.38 3.16
CA ASN A 240 17.51 -11.04 3.00
C ASN A 240 18.59 -9.97 3.09
N ILE A 241 18.37 -8.84 2.42
CA ILE A 241 19.28 -7.69 2.48
C ILE A 241 18.78 -6.74 3.57
N PHE A 242 19.65 -6.46 4.53
CA PHE A 242 19.43 -5.47 5.56
C PHE A 242 20.38 -4.29 5.38
N VAL A 243 19.92 -3.14 5.85
CA VAL A 243 20.66 -1.89 5.81
C VAL A 243 20.59 -1.19 7.15
N THR A 244 21.69 -0.61 7.59
CA THR A 244 21.73 0.26 8.77
C THR A 244 22.64 1.45 8.58
N ASP A 245 22.30 2.57 9.22
CA ASP A 245 23.19 3.72 9.41
C ASP A 245 23.79 3.76 10.82
N SER A 246 23.77 2.63 11.52
CA SER A 246 24.12 2.42 12.95
C SER A 246 23.10 2.97 13.96
N LYS A 247 22.05 3.68 13.53
CA LYS A 247 20.98 4.17 14.41
C LYS A 247 19.65 3.50 14.10
N SER A 248 19.34 3.35 12.82
CA SER A 248 18.12 2.73 12.30
C SER A 248 18.49 1.53 11.43
N SER A 249 17.62 0.52 11.44
CA SER A 249 17.79 -0.70 10.65
C SER A 249 16.57 -0.93 9.78
N TYR A 250 16.78 -1.32 8.54
CA TYR A 250 15.72 -1.60 7.58
C TYR A 250 16.01 -2.89 6.81
N ALA A 251 14.95 -3.60 6.43
CA ALA A 251 14.98 -4.65 5.44
C ALA A 251 14.69 -4.04 4.07
N LEU A 252 15.54 -4.35 3.09
CA LEU A 252 15.37 -3.88 1.72
C LEU A 252 14.66 -4.95 0.89
N PHE A 253 13.54 -4.55 0.29
CA PHE A 253 12.80 -5.33 -0.69
C PHE A 253 12.81 -4.60 -2.02
N ALA A 254 13.14 -5.29 -3.11
CA ALA A 254 13.16 -4.70 -4.43
C ALA A 254 12.79 -5.71 -5.51
N ASP A 255 12.04 -5.22 -6.48
CA ASP A 255 11.65 -5.91 -7.70
C ASP A 255 11.35 -4.89 -8.80
N GLN A 256 10.87 -5.38 -9.95
CA GLN A 256 10.51 -4.59 -11.12
C GLN A 256 9.42 -3.54 -10.86
N PHE A 257 8.63 -3.67 -9.79
CA PHE A 257 7.55 -2.74 -9.48
C PHE A 257 7.92 -1.72 -8.42
N GLY A 258 8.83 -2.05 -7.50
CA GLY A 258 9.21 -1.11 -6.46
C GLY A 258 10.47 -1.44 -5.67
N LYS A 259 10.84 -0.51 -4.80
CA LYS A 259 12.02 -0.58 -3.92
C LYS A 259 11.60 -0.02 -2.58
N VAL A 260 11.56 -0.84 -1.54
CA VAL A 260 10.98 -0.48 -0.25
C VAL A 260 11.96 -0.80 0.88
N LEU A 261 12.12 0.15 1.79
CA LEU A 261 12.79 -0.04 3.06
C LEU A 261 11.75 -0.17 4.17
N VAL A 262 11.67 -1.36 4.76
CA VAL A 262 10.75 -1.65 5.88
C VAL A 262 11.55 -1.64 7.18
N PRO A 263 11.11 -0.94 8.24
CA PRO A 263 11.79 -0.96 9.53
C PRO A 263 12.04 -2.38 10.04
N ALA A 264 13.29 -2.70 10.36
CA ALA A 264 13.73 -4.02 10.80
C ALA A 264 14.05 -4.02 12.30
N ASN A 265 13.05 -3.71 13.13
CA ASN A 265 13.22 -3.56 14.58
C ASN A 265 13.72 -4.84 15.29
N SER A 266 13.60 -6.00 14.65
CA SER A 266 14.08 -7.28 15.18
C SER A 266 15.53 -7.62 14.82
N VAL A 267 16.19 -6.82 13.97
CA VAL A 267 17.57 -7.06 13.54
C VAL A 267 18.46 -5.92 14.04
N ASP A 268 19.37 -6.26 14.95
CA ASP A 268 20.29 -5.30 15.55
C ASP A 268 21.23 -4.70 14.49
N ALA A 269 21.43 -3.38 14.53
CA ALA A 269 22.42 -2.68 13.73
C ALA A 269 23.83 -3.28 13.91
N SER A 270 24.18 -3.73 15.12
CA SER A 270 25.47 -4.37 15.39
C SER A 270 25.67 -5.66 14.59
N LEU A 271 24.59 -6.44 14.40
CA LEU A 271 24.59 -7.64 13.59
C LEU A 271 24.77 -7.31 12.10
N ILE A 272 24.10 -6.26 11.61
CA ILE A 272 24.27 -5.80 10.23
C ILE A 272 25.69 -5.30 10.00
N LEU A 273 26.25 -4.51 10.92
CA LEU A 273 27.61 -3.97 10.79
C LEU A 273 28.69 -5.08 10.82
N SER A 274 28.55 -6.06 11.71
CA SER A 274 29.47 -7.20 11.80
C SER A 274 29.42 -8.13 10.59
N ASN A 275 28.27 -8.22 9.91
CA ASN A 275 28.10 -8.98 8.67
C ASN A 275 28.22 -8.11 7.40
N SER A 276 28.61 -6.85 7.56
CA SER A 276 28.77 -5.93 6.43
C SER A 276 30.05 -6.27 5.67
N ASN A 277 29.89 -6.78 4.46
CA ASN A 277 31.03 -7.11 3.61
C ASN A 277 31.69 -5.83 3.07
N GLN A 278 33.00 -5.74 3.25
CA GLN A 278 33.88 -4.84 2.49
C GLN A 278 34.48 -5.60 1.31
N LEU A 279 34.92 -4.88 0.29
CA LEU A 279 34.93 -5.37 -1.08
C LEU A 279 36.34 -5.74 -1.57
N ASP A 280 36.52 -6.97 -2.10
CA ASP A 280 37.77 -7.41 -2.73
C ASP A 280 37.70 -7.58 -4.27
N ASN A 281 36.54 -7.92 -4.87
CA ASN A 281 36.39 -7.97 -6.35
C ASN A 281 34.93 -7.89 -6.84
N LEU A 282 34.56 -6.79 -7.53
CA LEU A 282 33.22 -6.52 -8.06
C LEU A 282 33.06 -6.77 -9.57
N GLU A 283 34.16 -7.06 -10.28
CA GLU A 283 34.16 -7.19 -11.75
C GLU A 283 33.22 -8.29 -12.23
N LYS A 284 33.00 -9.32 -11.40
CA LYS A 284 32.07 -10.42 -11.67
C LYS A 284 30.62 -9.96 -11.87
N TRP A 285 30.20 -8.88 -11.21
CA TRP A 285 28.78 -8.51 -11.12
C TRP A 285 28.41 -7.26 -11.93
N LEU A 286 29.32 -6.28 -12.01
CA LEU A 286 29.01 -5.01 -12.67
C LEU A 286 29.11 -5.09 -14.20
N GLY A 287 29.68 -6.15 -14.77
CA GLY A 287 29.84 -6.33 -16.21
C GLY A 287 30.69 -5.22 -16.88
N LYS A 288 31.07 -5.42 -18.13
CA LYS A 288 31.69 -4.35 -18.94
C LYS A 288 30.57 -3.44 -19.46
N GLY A 289 30.25 -2.36 -18.74
CA GLY A 289 29.23 -1.38 -19.17
C GLY A 289 28.63 -0.49 -18.08
N ASN A 290 28.83 -0.80 -16.79
CA ASN A 290 28.39 0.07 -15.69
C ASN A 290 29.44 1.14 -15.34
N GLU A 291 29.86 1.92 -16.34
CA GLU A 291 30.90 2.96 -16.24
C GLU A 291 30.58 4.11 -15.28
N LYS A 292 29.37 4.12 -14.67
CA LYS A 292 28.88 5.22 -13.83
C LYS A 292 29.22 5.11 -12.35
N ILE A 293 29.60 3.94 -11.83
CA ILE A 293 29.98 3.77 -10.42
C ILE A 293 31.49 3.60 -10.29
N ASP A 294 32.13 4.56 -9.62
CA ASP A 294 33.53 4.43 -9.21
C ASP A 294 33.64 3.35 -8.13
N THR A 295 34.14 2.18 -8.49
CA THR A 295 34.24 1.00 -7.60
C THR A 295 35.06 1.29 -6.35
N ARG A 296 36.01 2.24 -6.41
CA ARG A 296 36.84 2.66 -5.26
C ARG A 296 36.04 3.42 -4.20
N LYS A 297 34.87 3.94 -4.56
CA LYS A 297 33.99 4.66 -3.64
C LYS A 297 32.98 3.73 -2.96
N ILE A 298 32.96 2.44 -3.27
CA ILE A 298 31.98 1.53 -2.67
C ILE A 298 32.35 1.28 -1.21
N SER A 299 31.38 1.47 -0.31
CA SER A 299 31.57 1.30 1.13
C SER A 299 31.12 -0.08 1.61
N SER A 300 30.03 -0.62 1.07
CA SER A 300 29.56 -1.97 1.36
C SER A 300 28.69 -2.50 0.23
N PHE A 301 28.46 -3.81 0.21
CA PHE A 301 27.57 -4.45 -0.73
C PHE A 301 26.82 -5.63 -0.12
N ALA A 302 25.67 -5.97 -0.70
CA ALA A 302 24.95 -7.21 -0.41
C ALA A 302 24.34 -7.77 -1.69
N THR A 303 24.27 -9.10 -1.78
CA THR A 303 23.73 -9.80 -2.95
C THR A 303 22.73 -10.89 -2.56
N THR A 304 21.60 -10.94 -3.25
CA THR A 304 20.77 -12.15 -3.36
C THR A 304 21.13 -12.89 -4.64
N GLU A 305 20.34 -13.90 -5.00
CA GLU A 305 20.47 -14.59 -6.29
C GLU A 305 20.29 -13.61 -7.47
N ASN A 306 19.31 -12.71 -7.35
CA ASN A 306 18.85 -11.88 -8.47
C ASN A 306 19.07 -10.38 -8.27
N THR A 307 19.62 -9.95 -7.13
CA THR A 307 19.78 -8.52 -6.82
C THR A 307 21.14 -8.24 -6.21
N LEU A 308 21.85 -7.25 -6.75
CA LEU A 308 23.03 -6.64 -6.15
C LEU A 308 22.66 -5.25 -5.63
N VAL A 309 23.13 -4.94 -4.42
CA VAL A 309 22.95 -3.62 -3.81
C VAL A 309 24.30 -3.12 -3.32
N LEU A 310 24.59 -1.86 -3.63
CA LEU A 310 25.83 -1.17 -3.27
C LEU A 310 25.52 0.08 -2.45
N THR A 311 26.41 0.41 -1.51
CA THR A 311 26.49 1.73 -0.89
C THR A 311 27.80 2.40 -1.27
N LEU A 312 27.82 3.73 -1.32
CA LEU A 312 29.04 4.50 -1.57
C LEU A 312 29.51 5.22 -0.30
N GLN A 313 30.80 5.52 -0.23
CA GLN A 313 31.38 6.43 0.74
C GLN A 313 30.70 7.80 0.61
N ASN A 314 30.30 8.38 1.74
CA ASN A 314 29.64 9.69 1.82
C ASN A 314 28.34 9.80 1.00
N SER A 315 27.66 8.68 0.72
CA SER A 315 26.32 8.67 0.11
C SER A 315 25.32 8.07 1.07
N TYR A 316 24.09 8.59 1.06
CA TYR A 316 22.95 8.07 1.82
C TYR A 316 22.06 7.17 0.97
N PHE A 317 22.49 6.82 -0.24
CA PHE A 317 21.71 6.03 -1.19
C PHE A 317 22.25 4.62 -1.34
N LEU A 318 21.30 3.71 -1.56
CA LEU A 318 21.48 2.34 -1.99
C LEU A 318 21.34 2.32 -3.51
N TYR A 319 22.29 1.68 -4.20
CA TYR A 319 22.30 1.55 -5.64
C TYR A 319 21.96 0.11 -5.99
N LEU A 320 20.85 -0.09 -6.70
CA LEU A 320 20.29 -1.41 -6.95
C LEU A 320 20.55 -1.84 -8.39
N PHE A 321 20.93 -3.10 -8.52
CA PHE A 321 21.13 -3.77 -9.79
C PHE A 321 20.35 -5.08 -9.81
N SER A 322 19.63 -5.33 -10.89
CA SER A 322 19.17 -6.68 -11.20
C SER A 322 20.38 -7.51 -11.64
N LEU A 323 20.38 -8.77 -11.23
CA LEU A 323 21.32 -9.78 -11.69
C LEU A 323 20.52 -10.71 -12.58
N GLY A 324 21.04 -10.97 -13.79
CA GLY A 324 20.48 -12.00 -14.64
C GLY A 324 20.53 -13.36 -13.94
N ASN A 325 19.56 -14.23 -14.20
CA ASN A 325 19.65 -15.64 -13.80
C ASN A 325 20.94 -16.20 -14.44
N ALA A 326 21.97 -16.43 -13.61
CA ALA A 326 23.26 -16.95 -14.07
C ALA A 326 23.18 -18.45 -14.34
#